data_AF-A0A1Q2CMP2-F1
#
_entry.id   AF-A0A1Q2CMP2-F1
#
_cell.length_a   1.000
_cell.length_b   1.000
_cell.length_c   1.000
_cell.angle_alpha   90.00
_cell.angle_beta   90.00
_cell.angle_gamma   90.00
#
_symmetry.space_group_name_H-M   'P 1'
#
loop_
_entity.id
_entity.type
_entity.pdbx_description
1 polymer ?
#
loop_
_entity_poly.entity_id
_entity_poly.type
_entity_poly.pdbx_seq_one_letter_code
_entity_poly.pdbx_strand_id
1 'polypeptide(L)'
;MHAYREQLAAFRKRKNWALVVGIVATVLAVASIALGGALALGQFNTQFLNTRTGEWVAQRHVPGASGTVSLPDPGRYAITKPDGVAPACTVADMDGTAVPVAMEQLPEANGKTLQVFDAEKATYTVTCEGGQSGVVVFAVDDLPMVVNGWVSELAKVAPFLILGVALLVVGRIVPRRIAPESMRPVIPS
;
A
#
# COMPACT_ATOMS: atom_id res chain seq x y z
N MET A 1 -12.55 22.62 56.53
CA MET A 1 -12.27 23.24 55.20
C MET A 1 -10.90 22.89 54.60
N HIS A 2 -9.81 22.75 55.38
CA HIS A 2 -8.48 22.44 54.84
C HIS A 2 -8.41 21.10 54.07
N ALA A 3 -8.89 20.00 54.65
CA ALA A 3 -8.90 18.68 54.00
C ALA A 3 -9.69 18.64 52.68
N TYR A 4 -10.78 19.41 52.57
CA TYR A 4 -11.58 19.51 51.36
C TYR A 4 -10.82 20.21 50.21
N ARG A 5 -10.03 21.25 50.52
CA ARG A 5 -9.22 21.96 49.53
C ARG A 5 -8.09 21.08 48.98
N GLU A 6 -7.47 20.26 49.83
CA GLU A 6 -6.42 19.30 49.42
C GLU A 6 -6.98 18.18 48.54
N GLN A 7 -8.15 17.62 48.87
CA GLN A 7 -8.82 16.63 48.04
C GLN A 7 -9.24 17.20 46.67
N LEU A 8 -9.70 18.45 46.62
CA LEU A 8 -9.99 19.18 45.38
C LEU A 8 -8.74 19.39 44.52
N ALA A 9 -7.62 19.77 45.13
CA ALA A 9 -6.36 19.98 44.41
C ALA A 9 -5.82 18.67 43.80
N ALA A 10 -5.89 17.57 44.55
CA ALA A 10 -5.50 16.23 44.06
C ALA A 10 -6.42 15.75 42.92
N PHE A 11 -7.74 15.96 43.03
CA PHE A 11 -8.69 15.62 41.98
C PHE A 11 -8.49 16.45 40.70
N ARG A 12 -8.25 17.78 40.83
CA ARG A 12 -7.92 18.63 39.68
C ARG A 12 -6.63 18.18 38.99
N LYS A 13 -5.60 17.81 39.76
CA LYS A 13 -4.34 17.29 39.20
C LYS A 13 -4.62 16.03 38.38
N ARG A 14 -5.33 15.04 38.93
CA ARG A 14 -5.70 13.79 38.21
C ARG A 14 -6.55 14.06 36.96
N LYS A 15 -7.50 15.01 37.04
CA LYS A 15 -8.31 15.43 35.89
C LYS A 15 -7.48 16.07 34.79
N ASN A 16 -6.47 16.89 35.14
CA ASN A 16 -5.56 17.48 34.17
C ASN A 16 -4.70 16.41 33.47
N TRP A 17 -4.19 15.42 34.21
CA TRP A 17 -3.48 14.27 33.62
C TRP A 17 -4.38 13.45 32.70
N ALA A 18 -5.61 13.16 33.10
CA ALA A 18 -6.60 12.46 32.26
C ALA A 18 -6.88 13.22 30.96
N LEU A 19 -6.99 14.55 31.04
CA LEU A 19 -7.21 15.43 29.90
C LEU A 19 -5.99 15.44 28.95
N VAL A 20 -4.77 15.56 29.48
CA VAL A 20 -3.53 15.50 28.69
C VAL A 20 -3.41 14.16 27.96
N VAL A 21 -3.66 13.04 28.64
CA VAL A 21 -3.62 11.70 28.02
C VAL A 21 -4.66 11.57 26.91
N GLY A 22 -5.87 12.09 27.12
CA GLY A 22 -6.92 12.11 26.09
C GLY A 22 -6.53 12.94 24.86
N ILE A 23 -5.97 14.14 25.06
CA ILE A 23 -5.49 14.99 23.97
C ILE A 23 -4.37 14.31 23.19
N VAL A 24 -3.34 13.81 23.89
CA VAL A 24 -2.18 13.17 23.24
C VAL A 24 -2.61 11.94 22.43
N ALA A 25 -3.48 11.09 22.98
CA ALA A 25 -4.02 9.92 22.28
C ALA A 25 -4.83 10.33 21.03
N THR A 26 -5.61 11.40 21.12
CA THR A 26 -6.40 11.90 19.99
C THR A 26 -5.52 12.50 18.89
N VAL A 27 -4.51 13.29 19.26
CA VAL A 27 -3.54 13.87 18.30
C VAL A 27 -2.76 12.76 17.58
N LEU A 28 -2.27 11.76 18.32
CA LEU A 28 -1.56 10.63 17.73
C LEU A 28 -2.47 9.78 16.84
N ALA A 29 -3.74 9.59 17.22
CA ALA A 29 -4.70 8.89 16.37
C ALA A 29 -4.95 9.64 15.06
N VAL A 30 -5.20 10.95 15.12
CA VAL A 30 -5.42 11.79 13.93
C VAL A 30 -4.18 11.78 13.03
N ALA A 31 -2.99 11.92 13.61
CA ALA A 31 -1.75 11.83 12.86
C ALA A 31 -1.59 10.47 12.18
N SER A 32 -1.87 9.37 12.88
CA SER A 32 -1.77 8.01 12.33
C SER A 32 -2.75 7.77 11.19
N ILE A 33 -3.99 8.25 11.33
CA ILE A 33 -5.02 8.16 10.29
C ILE A 33 -4.66 9.06 9.10
N ALA A 34 -4.13 10.26 9.34
CA ALA A 34 -3.67 11.17 8.29
C ALA A 34 -2.47 10.60 7.53
N LEU A 35 -1.52 9.96 8.22
CA LEU A 35 -0.40 9.24 7.61
C LEU A 35 -0.89 8.05 6.78
N GLY A 36 -1.78 7.22 7.32
CA GLY A 36 -2.41 6.13 6.57
C GLY A 36 -3.21 6.62 5.36
N GLY A 37 -3.92 7.74 5.51
CA GLY A 37 -4.65 8.41 4.44
C GLY A 37 -3.74 9.04 3.39
N ALA A 38 -2.61 9.62 3.76
CA ALA A 38 -1.62 10.17 2.84
C ALA A 38 -0.84 9.08 2.09
N LEU A 39 -0.57 7.95 2.75
CA LEU A 39 -0.03 6.75 2.10
C LEU A 39 -1.05 6.19 1.11
N ALA A 40 -2.30 5.99 1.55
CA ALA A 40 -3.38 5.54 0.67
C ALA A 40 -3.55 6.51 -0.51
N LEU A 41 -3.65 7.82 -0.27
CA LEU A 41 -3.81 8.82 -1.33
C LEU A 41 -2.57 8.95 -2.20
N GLY A 42 -1.36 8.84 -1.66
CA GLY A 42 -0.13 8.84 -2.45
C GLY A 42 -0.13 7.67 -3.43
N GLN A 43 -0.46 6.47 -2.92
CA GLN A 43 -0.59 5.25 -3.71
C GLN A 43 -1.76 5.34 -4.69
N PHE A 44 -2.95 5.78 -4.26
CA PHE A 44 -4.13 5.97 -5.09
C PHE A 44 -3.94 7.05 -6.14
N ASN A 45 -3.20 8.13 -5.88
CA ASN A 45 -3.03 9.24 -6.81
C ASN A 45 -1.96 8.89 -7.86
N THR A 46 -0.87 8.22 -7.48
CA THR A 46 0.00 7.56 -8.46
C THR A 46 -0.81 6.54 -9.27
N GLN A 47 -1.63 5.71 -8.63
CA GLN A 47 -2.33 4.60 -9.26
C GLN A 47 -3.51 5.01 -10.16
N PHE A 48 -4.29 6.04 -9.79
CA PHE A 48 -5.44 6.55 -10.54
C PHE A 48 -5.03 7.47 -11.70
N LEU A 49 -4.03 8.34 -11.50
CA LEU A 49 -3.47 9.11 -12.61
C LEU A 49 -2.82 8.16 -13.62
N ASN A 50 -2.07 7.16 -13.15
CA ASN A 50 -1.41 6.18 -14.03
C ASN A 50 -2.37 5.23 -14.75
N THR A 51 -3.54 4.90 -14.18
CA THR A 51 -4.57 4.09 -14.88
C THR A 51 -5.38 4.92 -15.87
N ARG A 52 -5.48 6.25 -15.71
CA ARG A 52 -6.25 7.13 -16.61
C ARG A 52 -5.40 7.74 -17.73
N THR A 53 -4.09 7.89 -17.54
CA THR A 53 -3.15 8.35 -18.58
C THR A 53 -2.56 7.22 -19.42
N GLY A 54 -2.84 5.96 -19.09
CA GLY A 54 -2.33 4.80 -19.85
C GLY A 54 -0.81 4.61 -19.76
N GLU A 55 -0.16 5.29 -18.81
CA GLU A 55 1.29 5.46 -18.82
C GLU A 55 2.03 4.44 -17.95
N TRP A 56 1.35 3.77 -17.00
CA TRP A 56 2.05 2.93 -16.01
C TRP A 56 1.37 1.65 -15.55
N VAL A 57 0.32 1.18 -16.24
CA VAL A 57 0.17 -0.28 -16.28
C VAL A 57 1.06 -0.71 -17.41
N ALA A 58 2.31 -1.03 -17.05
CA ALA A 58 3.28 -1.67 -17.92
C ALA A 58 2.56 -2.50 -18.97
N GLN A 59 2.73 -2.12 -20.24
CA GLN A 59 1.71 -2.22 -21.27
C GLN A 59 0.84 -3.46 -21.07
N ARG A 60 -0.36 -3.22 -20.54
CA ARG A 60 -1.24 -4.32 -20.13
C ARG A 60 -1.60 -5.22 -21.30
N HIS A 61 -1.35 -4.77 -22.53
CA HIS A 61 -1.39 -5.55 -23.76
C HIS A 61 -0.16 -5.23 -24.59
N VAL A 62 0.52 -6.27 -25.07
CA VAL A 62 1.36 -6.16 -26.26
C VAL A 62 0.46 -5.65 -27.41
N PRO A 63 0.64 -4.41 -27.91
CA PRO A 63 -0.27 -3.81 -28.87
C PRO A 63 -0.10 -4.42 -30.26
N GLY A 64 -1.21 -4.94 -30.81
CA GLY A 64 -1.37 -5.17 -32.25
C GLY A 64 -0.50 -6.28 -32.84
N ALA A 65 -0.63 -6.46 -34.16
CA ALA A 65 0.02 -7.53 -34.91
C ALA A 65 1.56 -7.46 -34.97
N SER A 66 2.17 -6.40 -34.43
CA SER A 66 3.62 -6.13 -34.46
C SER A 66 4.37 -6.45 -33.17
N GLY A 67 3.69 -6.61 -32.02
CA GLY A 67 4.35 -7.10 -30.81
C GLY A 67 5.13 -6.08 -29.98
N THR A 68 5.02 -4.79 -30.27
CA THR A 68 5.97 -3.78 -29.78
C THR A 68 5.56 -3.17 -28.43
N VAL A 69 6.43 -3.27 -27.41
CA VAL A 69 6.26 -2.69 -26.07
C VAL A 69 7.26 -1.57 -25.79
N SER A 70 6.77 -0.43 -25.32
CA SER A 70 7.63 0.67 -24.85
C SER A 70 7.81 0.56 -23.34
N LEU A 71 9.06 0.42 -22.88
CA LEU A 71 9.44 0.28 -21.49
C LEU A 71 10.05 1.61 -21.01
N PRO A 72 9.33 2.39 -20.18
CA PRO A 72 9.71 3.76 -19.83
C PRO A 72 10.87 3.87 -18.82
N ASP A 73 11.16 2.80 -18.06
CA ASP A 73 12.24 2.75 -17.08
C ASP A 73 13.11 1.50 -17.26
N PRO A 74 14.39 1.55 -16.86
CA PRO A 74 15.23 0.36 -16.83
C PRO A 74 14.85 -0.53 -15.64
N GLY A 75 14.85 -1.84 -15.84
CA GLY A 75 14.55 -2.78 -14.78
C GLY A 75 14.23 -4.18 -15.26
N ARG A 76 13.63 -4.96 -14.36
CA ARG A 76 13.29 -6.37 -14.57
C ARG A 76 11.81 -6.49 -14.89
N TYR A 77 11.48 -7.14 -16.01
CA TYR A 77 10.13 -7.24 -16.54
C TYR A 77 9.70 -8.70 -16.68
N ALA A 78 8.42 -8.97 -16.41
CA ALA A 78 7.79 -10.27 -16.52
C ALA A 78 6.71 -10.29 -17.61
N ILE A 79 6.58 -11.41 -18.29
CA ILE A 79 5.60 -11.68 -19.34
C ILE A 79 4.60 -12.72 -18.83
N THR A 80 3.30 -12.43 -18.99
CA THR A 80 2.22 -13.34 -18.57
C THR A 80 1.01 -13.28 -19.49
N LYS A 81 0.06 -14.18 -19.28
CA LYS A 81 -1.28 -14.16 -19.89
C LYS A 81 -2.35 -14.23 -18.80
N PRO A 82 -3.50 -13.55 -18.92
CA PRO A 82 -4.56 -13.58 -17.91
C PRO A 82 -5.05 -15.00 -17.59
N ASP A 83 -5.10 -15.86 -18.61
CA ASP A 83 -5.70 -17.19 -18.54
C ASP A 83 -4.70 -18.29 -18.11
N GLY A 84 -3.42 -17.97 -17.87
CA GLY A 84 -2.43 -18.99 -17.51
C GLY A 84 -0.97 -18.60 -17.74
N VAL A 85 -0.11 -19.61 -17.87
CA VAL A 85 1.30 -19.41 -18.20
C VAL A 85 1.41 -18.86 -19.62
N ALA A 86 2.16 -17.77 -19.80
CA ALA A 86 2.44 -17.27 -21.15
C ALA A 86 3.22 -18.31 -21.96
N PRO A 87 2.86 -18.52 -23.25
CA PRO A 87 3.65 -19.36 -24.16
C PRO A 87 5.05 -18.79 -24.33
N ALA A 88 6.02 -19.59 -24.78
CA ALA A 88 7.40 -19.12 -24.95
C ALA A 88 7.45 -17.84 -25.80
N CYS A 89 8.04 -16.78 -25.25
CA CYS A 89 8.15 -15.48 -25.85
C CYS A 89 9.62 -15.13 -26.05
N THR A 90 9.91 -14.50 -27.19
CA THR A 90 11.19 -13.90 -27.50
C THR A 90 11.05 -12.39 -27.41
N VAL A 91 12.07 -11.74 -26.86
CA VAL A 91 12.15 -10.29 -26.74
C VAL A 91 13.34 -9.82 -27.55
N ALA A 92 13.15 -8.80 -28.37
CA ALA A 92 14.22 -8.15 -29.11
C ALA A 92 14.13 -6.64 -28.94
N ASP A 93 15.26 -5.96 -28.90
CA ASP A 93 15.30 -4.49 -28.98
C ASP A 93 14.87 -4.02 -30.39
N MET A 94 14.65 -2.72 -30.58
CA MET A 94 14.36 -2.11 -31.88
C MET A 94 15.43 -2.39 -32.94
N ASP A 95 16.68 -2.58 -32.53
CA ASP A 95 17.79 -2.94 -33.42
C ASP A 95 17.78 -4.43 -33.81
N GLY A 96 16.81 -5.21 -33.30
CA GLY A 96 16.68 -6.65 -33.56
C GLY A 96 17.58 -7.53 -32.70
N THR A 97 18.32 -6.95 -31.75
CA THR A 97 19.15 -7.69 -30.80
C THR A 97 18.27 -8.47 -29.83
N ALA A 98 18.46 -9.78 -29.76
CA ALA A 98 17.71 -10.64 -28.84
C ALA A 98 18.09 -10.35 -27.39
N VAL A 99 17.09 -10.11 -26.55
CA VAL A 99 17.23 -9.94 -25.11
C VAL A 99 17.03 -11.31 -24.45
N PRO A 100 17.91 -11.72 -23.53
CA PRO A 100 17.77 -13.01 -22.85
C PRO A 100 16.51 -13.02 -21.98
N VAL A 101 15.69 -14.06 -22.18
CA VAL A 101 14.48 -14.33 -21.40
C VAL A 101 14.70 -15.59 -20.57
N ALA A 102 14.42 -15.51 -19.27
CA ALA A 102 14.53 -16.62 -18.33
C ALA A 102 13.15 -17.03 -17.78
N MET A 103 12.96 -18.32 -17.51
CA MET A 103 11.80 -18.81 -16.78
C MET A 103 12.10 -18.80 -15.29
N GLU A 104 11.34 -18.05 -14.50
CA GLU A 104 11.55 -17.91 -13.06
C GLU A 104 10.25 -18.07 -12.28
N GLN A 105 10.32 -18.79 -11.16
CA GLN A 105 9.24 -18.79 -10.17
C GLN A 105 9.48 -17.64 -9.20
N LEU A 106 8.70 -16.57 -9.37
CA LEU A 106 8.70 -15.45 -8.44
C LEU A 106 7.82 -15.83 -7.24
N PRO A 107 8.28 -15.65 -5.99
CA PRO A 107 7.53 -16.06 -4.79
C PRO A 107 6.16 -15.39 -4.70
N GLU A 108 6.05 -14.16 -5.22
CA GLU A 108 4.83 -13.36 -5.26
C GLU A 108 3.86 -13.76 -6.38
N ALA A 109 4.29 -14.63 -7.31
CA ALA A 109 3.47 -15.13 -8.42
C ALA A 109 2.59 -16.33 -8.03
N ASN A 110 2.45 -16.64 -6.74
CA ASN A 110 1.63 -17.75 -6.22
C ASN A 110 1.98 -19.10 -6.87
N GLY A 111 3.27 -19.39 -7.05
CA GLY A 111 3.77 -20.63 -7.66
C GLY A 111 3.66 -20.68 -9.19
N LYS A 112 3.28 -19.59 -9.85
CA LYS A 112 3.33 -19.48 -11.30
C LYS A 112 4.76 -19.20 -11.76
N THR A 113 5.22 -19.94 -12.76
CA THR A 113 6.46 -19.62 -13.48
C THR A 113 6.15 -18.51 -14.48
N LEU A 114 6.96 -17.46 -14.46
CA LEU A 114 6.87 -16.30 -15.35
C LEU A 114 8.12 -16.24 -16.22
N GLN A 115 7.96 -15.70 -17.43
CA GLN A 115 9.10 -15.36 -18.28
C GLN A 115 9.58 -13.97 -17.91
N VAL A 116 10.86 -13.83 -17.59
CA VAL A 116 11.45 -12.60 -17.06
C VAL A 116 12.63 -12.19 -17.92
N PHE A 117 12.79 -10.89 -18.16
CA PHE A 117 13.92 -10.32 -18.88
C PHE A 117 14.31 -8.97 -18.26
N ASP A 118 15.60 -8.64 -18.37
CA ASP A 118 16.11 -7.32 -17.99
C ASP A 118 16.08 -6.41 -19.20
N ALA A 119 15.63 -5.17 -19.01
CA ALA A 119 15.50 -4.20 -20.08
C ALA A 119 15.95 -2.82 -19.61
N GLU A 120 16.53 -2.06 -20.53
CA GLU A 120 16.73 -0.62 -20.37
C GLU A 120 15.52 0.15 -20.89
N LYS A 121 15.49 1.47 -20.63
CA LYS A 121 14.48 2.37 -21.17
C LYS A 121 14.55 2.43 -22.70
N ALA A 122 13.69 1.67 -23.36
CA ALA A 122 13.63 1.57 -24.82
C ALA A 122 12.30 0.93 -25.28
N THR A 123 12.16 0.71 -26.58
CA THR A 123 11.05 -0.03 -27.16
C THR A 123 11.54 -1.41 -27.58
N TYR A 124 10.80 -2.45 -27.22
CA TYR A 124 11.13 -3.84 -27.49
C TYR A 124 10.03 -4.48 -28.32
N THR A 125 10.37 -5.53 -29.04
CA THR A 125 9.43 -6.38 -29.77
C THR A 125 9.31 -7.71 -29.03
N VAL A 126 8.10 -8.06 -28.63
CA VAL A 126 7.77 -9.30 -27.94
C VAL A 126 7.00 -10.21 -28.88
N THR A 127 7.55 -11.39 -29.13
CA THR A 127 6.97 -12.37 -30.06
C THR A 127 6.74 -13.68 -29.33
N CYS A 128 5.49 -14.09 -29.20
CA CYS A 128 5.11 -15.29 -28.46
C CYS A 128 4.52 -16.37 -29.37
N GLU A 129 4.77 -17.64 -29.05
CA GLU A 129 4.16 -18.76 -29.75
C GLU A 129 2.62 -18.71 -29.65
N GLY A 130 1.93 -18.89 -30.77
CA GLY A 130 0.46 -18.77 -30.83
C GLY A 130 -0.07 -17.33 -30.91
N GLY A 131 0.84 -16.35 -31.04
CA GLY A 131 0.50 -14.94 -31.23
C GLY A 131 0.53 -14.12 -29.94
N GLN A 132 0.49 -12.80 -30.10
CA GLN A 132 0.67 -11.83 -29.01
C GLN A 132 -0.66 -11.46 -28.32
N SER A 133 -1.77 -12.05 -28.75
CA SER A 133 -3.10 -11.71 -28.24
C SER A 133 -3.26 -12.07 -26.77
N GLY A 134 -3.51 -11.03 -25.96
CA GLY A 134 -3.69 -11.15 -24.51
C GLY A 134 -2.40 -11.32 -23.71
N VAL A 135 -1.21 -11.16 -24.34
CA VAL A 135 0.06 -11.14 -23.63
C VAL A 135 0.23 -9.81 -22.91
N VAL A 136 0.71 -9.87 -21.67
CA VAL A 136 0.92 -8.74 -20.77
C VAL A 136 2.38 -8.71 -20.36
N VAL A 137 3.00 -7.53 -20.41
CA VAL A 137 4.37 -7.32 -19.94
C VAL A 137 4.34 -6.32 -18.80
N PHE A 138 4.89 -6.66 -17.64
CA PHE A 138 4.87 -5.79 -16.47
C PHE A 138 6.17 -5.81 -15.68
N ALA A 139 6.49 -4.74 -14.97
CA ALA A 139 7.67 -4.70 -14.11
C ALA A 139 7.50 -5.72 -12.97
N VAL A 140 8.54 -6.46 -12.62
CA VAL A 140 8.47 -7.46 -11.54
C VAL A 140 8.06 -6.82 -10.22
N ASP A 141 8.46 -5.57 -9.96
CA ASP A 141 8.07 -4.82 -8.77
C ASP A 141 6.55 -4.59 -8.65
N ASP A 142 5.82 -4.65 -9.77
CA ASP A 142 4.36 -4.53 -9.83
C ASP A 142 3.63 -5.88 -9.69
N LEU A 143 4.36 -6.99 -9.62
CA LEU A 143 3.81 -8.35 -9.53
C LEU A 143 2.81 -8.52 -8.37
N PRO A 144 3.05 -8.02 -7.15
CA PRO A 144 2.08 -8.11 -6.06
C PRO A 144 0.75 -7.45 -6.40
N MET A 145 0.76 -6.36 -7.17
CA MET A 145 -0.44 -5.65 -7.58
C MET A 145 -1.16 -6.39 -8.71
N VAL A 146 -0.43 -6.93 -9.69
CA VAL A 146 -0.99 -7.71 -10.79
C VAL A 146 -1.66 -9.00 -10.29
N VAL A 147 -1.07 -9.64 -9.27
CA VAL A 147 -1.52 -10.93 -8.75
C VAL A 147 -2.53 -10.80 -7.61
N ASN A 148 -2.31 -9.88 -6.65
CA ASN A 148 -3.12 -9.76 -5.44
C ASN A 148 -4.05 -8.53 -5.45
N GLY A 149 -3.97 -7.66 -6.45
CA GLY A 149 -4.83 -6.48 -6.61
C GLY A 149 -4.79 -5.52 -5.42
N TRP A 150 -5.90 -4.83 -5.21
CA TRP A 150 -6.16 -3.85 -4.14
C TRP A 150 -5.95 -4.37 -2.70
N VAL A 151 -5.91 -5.69 -2.51
CA VAL A 151 -5.69 -6.31 -1.19
C VAL A 151 -4.27 -6.06 -0.68
N SER A 152 -3.28 -6.07 -1.58
CA SER A 152 -1.89 -5.76 -1.23
C SER A 152 -1.70 -4.32 -0.77
N GLU A 153 -2.47 -3.39 -1.35
CA GLU A 153 -2.45 -1.97 -0.98
C GLU A 153 -3.15 -1.73 0.37
N LEU A 154 -4.28 -2.41 0.62
CA LEU A 154 -4.94 -2.36 1.92
C LEU A 154 -4.05 -2.91 3.04
N ALA A 155 -3.24 -3.93 2.77
CA ALA A 155 -2.32 -4.51 3.77
C ALA A 155 -1.24 -3.50 4.23
N LYS A 156 -0.75 -2.64 3.33
CA LYS A 156 0.24 -1.59 3.66
C LYS A 156 -0.34 -0.48 4.54
N VAL A 157 -1.62 -0.13 4.33
CA VAL A 157 -2.33 0.93 5.06
C VAL A 157 -2.93 0.44 6.38
N ALA A 158 -3.27 -0.85 6.46
CA ALA A 158 -3.89 -1.50 7.62
C ALA A 158 -3.22 -1.18 8.98
N PRO A 159 -1.88 -1.26 9.16
CA PRO A 159 -1.27 -1.00 10.46
C PRO A 159 -1.54 0.42 10.98
N PHE A 160 -1.57 1.42 10.09
CA PHE A 160 -1.82 2.81 10.48
C PHE A 160 -3.27 3.04 10.89
N LEU A 161 -4.22 2.41 10.19
CA LEU A 161 -5.64 2.49 10.53
C LEU A 161 -5.95 1.75 11.84
N ILE A 162 -5.40 0.55 12.02
CA ILE A 162 -5.57 -0.23 13.24
C ILE A 162 -5.00 0.54 14.45
N LEU A 163 -3.79 1.09 14.31
CA LEU A 163 -3.16 1.88 15.36
C LEU A 163 -3.97 3.14 15.68
N GLY A 164 -4.43 3.87 14.67
CA GLY A 164 -5.26 5.06 14.84
C GLY A 164 -6.56 4.77 15.59
N VAL A 165 -7.27 3.70 15.22
CA VAL A 165 -8.51 3.28 15.90
C VAL A 165 -8.22 2.83 17.33
N ALA A 166 -7.15 2.05 17.56
CA ALA A 166 -6.76 1.62 18.89
C ALA A 166 -6.46 2.81 19.82
N LEU A 167 -5.74 3.82 19.31
CA LEU A 167 -5.45 5.05 20.05
C LEU A 167 -6.71 5.85 20.39
N LEU A 168 -7.71 5.92 19.51
CA LEU A 168 -9.01 6.55 19.82
C LEU A 168 -9.75 5.80 20.94
N VAL A 169 -9.73 4.47 20.91
CA VAL A 169 -10.36 3.64 21.96
C VAL A 169 -9.65 3.84 23.29
N VAL A 170 -8.31 3.78 23.32
CA VAL A 170 -7.49 4.01 24.52
C VAL A 170 -7.70 5.43 25.05
N GLY A 171 -7.70 6.43 24.18
CA GLY A 171 -7.96 7.83 24.51
C GLY A 171 -9.35 8.08 25.11
N ARG A 172 -10.32 7.18 24.88
CA ARG A 172 -11.67 7.25 25.47
C ARG A 172 -11.78 6.50 26.79
N ILE A 173 -11.08 5.37 26.93
CA ILE A 173 -11.17 4.48 28.11
C ILE A 173 -10.27 4.96 29.25
N VAL A 174 -9.02 5.34 28.96
CA VAL A 174 -8.01 5.64 29.97
C VAL A 174 -8.35 6.90 30.79
N PRO A 175 -8.80 8.03 30.20
CA PRO A 175 -9.17 9.20 30.99
C PRO A 175 -10.32 8.95 31.97
N ARG A 176 -11.27 8.08 31.58
CA ARG A 176 -12.40 7.67 32.44
C ARG A 176 -11.96 6.81 33.62
N ARG A 177 -10.83 6.11 33.51
CA ARG A 177 -10.23 5.33 34.61
C ARG A 177 -9.32 6.17 35.52
N ILE A 178 -8.65 7.21 34.98
CA ILE A 178 -7.74 8.07 35.75
C ILE A 178 -8.51 9.02 36.69
N ALA A 179 -9.67 9.53 36.26
CA ALA A 179 -10.50 10.43 37.06
C ALA A 179 -11.98 10.01 37.00
N PRO A 180 -12.36 8.89 37.65
CA PRO A 180 -13.76 8.46 37.69
C PRO A 180 -14.61 9.48 38.46
N GLU A 181 -15.83 9.71 37.99
CA GLU A 181 -16.76 10.67 38.63
C GLU A 181 -17.11 10.30 40.07
N SER A 182 -16.96 9.03 40.44
CA SER A 182 -17.12 8.53 41.81
C SER A 182 -16.09 9.08 42.79
N MET A 183 -14.95 9.60 42.33
CA MET A 183 -13.93 10.23 43.19
C MET A 183 -14.12 11.76 43.32
N ARG A 184 -15.22 12.31 42.81
CA ARG A 184 -15.49 13.75 42.93
C ARG A 184 -15.75 14.08 44.40
N PRO A 185 -14.96 14.98 45.03
CA PRO A 185 -15.19 15.36 46.41
C PRO A 185 -16.54 16.06 46.57
N VAL A 186 -17.40 15.51 47.43
CA VAL A 186 -18.73 16.05 47.76
C VAL A 186 -18.56 17.20 48.75
N ILE A 187 -19.33 18.27 48.58
CA ILE A 187 -19.33 19.41 49.52
C ILE A 187 -19.81 18.87 50.88
N PRO A 188 -19.02 18.99 51.97
CA PRO A 188 -19.51 18.63 53.30
C PRO A 188 -20.67 19.59 53.63
N SER A 189 -21.86 19.03 53.85
CA SER A 189 -23.05 19.74 54.33
C SER A 189 -22.83 20.29 55.73
#